data_AF-A0A820K3M1-F1
#
_entry.id   AF-A0A820K3M1-F1
#
_cell.length_a   1.000
_cell.length_b   1.000
_cell.length_c   1.000
_cell.angle_alpha   90.00
_cell.angle_beta   90.00
_cell.angle_gamma   90.00
#
_symmetry.space_group_name_H-M   'P 1'
#
loop_
_entity.id
_entity.type
_entity.pdbx_description
1 polymer ?
#
loop_
_entity_poly.entity_id
_entity_poly.type
_entity_poly.pdbx_seq_one_letter_code
_entity_poly.pdbx_strand_id
1 'polypeptide(L)'
;MDAKIAALSNLRKTDWDDQLPFVTFNYNTSIHSSTKQISFEMMYGRSPVLPFDYQDANVTIAYDSEHAKKLSQFLSKLNEQAKINIIKNQERYKQRYDVNRSDSSHNIGDLVLVKTLNIRYKFDVRYEGPFRIIQTITPKTFIVQHVKKPTLYRQVTTDVLLPIFQRIY
;
A
#
# COMPACT_ATOMS: atom_id res chain seq x y z
N MET A 1 9.41 2.22 -6.13
CA MET A 1 10.45 3.12 -5.60
C MET A 1 11.82 2.48 -5.80
N ASP A 2 11.96 1.21 -5.41
CA ASP A 2 13.20 0.41 -5.47
C ASP A 2 13.87 0.38 -6.85
N ALA A 3 13.08 0.22 -7.93
CA ALA A 3 13.63 0.21 -9.29
C ALA A 3 14.27 1.56 -9.71
N LYS A 4 13.75 2.69 -9.20
CA LYS A 4 14.31 4.03 -9.51
C LYS A 4 15.60 4.27 -8.74
N ILE A 5 15.66 3.86 -7.48
CA ILE A 5 16.87 3.93 -6.65
C ILE A 5 17.97 3.06 -7.26
N ALA A 6 17.64 1.82 -7.63
CA ALA A 6 18.59 0.89 -8.24
C ALA A 6 19.13 1.36 -9.60
N ALA A 7 18.35 2.15 -10.35
CA ALA A 7 18.77 2.69 -11.64
C ALA A 7 19.72 3.89 -11.51
N LEU A 8 19.61 4.66 -10.41
CA LEU A 8 20.44 5.85 -10.16
C LEU A 8 21.68 5.54 -9.32
N SER A 9 21.65 4.45 -8.54
CA SER A 9 22.80 4.02 -7.75
C SER A 9 23.95 3.53 -8.63
N ASN A 10 25.18 3.68 -8.15
CA ASN A 10 26.36 3.13 -8.79
C ASN A 10 26.31 1.60 -8.93
N LEU A 11 27.23 1.04 -9.73
CA LEU A 11 27.35 -0.42 -9.96
C LEU A 11 27.44 -1.26 -8.67
N ARG A 12 27.96 -0.67 -7.59
CA ARG A 12 28.13 -1.34 -6.28
C ARG A 12 26.95 -1.10 -5.33
N LYS A 13 25.97 -0.26 -5.71
CA LYS A 13 24.79 0.14 -4.93
C LYS A 13 25.11 0.68 -3.54
N THR A 14 26.24 1.39 -3.40
CA THR A 14 26.72 1.90 -2.10
C THR A 14 26.32 3.35 -1.83
N ASP A 15 25.81 4.06 -2.83
CA ASP A 15 25.50 5.50 -2.85
C ASP A 15 23.98 5.76 -2.92
N TRP A 16 23.16 4.80 -2.50
CA TRP A 16 21.70 4.89 -2.62
C TRP A 16 21.11 6.02 -1.78
N ASP A 17 21.78 6.37 -0.67
CA ASP A 17 21.43 7.44 0.25
C ASP A 17 21.63 8.82 -0.40
N ASP A 18 22.73 9.00 -1.14
CA ASP A 18 22.99 10.21 -1.92
C ASP A 18 21.95 10.40 -3.05
N GLN A 19 21.42 9.31 -3.60
CA GLN A 19 20.40 9.36 -4.67
C GLN A 19 18.98 9.58 -4.15
N LEU A 20 18.74 9.41 -2.85
CA LEU A 20 17.40 9.44 -2.26
C LEU A 20 16.66 10.79 -2.46
N PRO A 21 17.31 11.97 -2.31
CA PRO A 21 16.65 13.25 -2.56
C PRO A 21 16.15 13.39 -4.00
N PHE A 22 16.94 12.94 -4.99
CA PHE A 22 16.58 13.01 -6.40
C PHE A 22 15.39 12.10 -6.73
N VAL A 23 15.39 10.87 -6.22
CA VAL A 23 14.28 9.92 -6.39
C VAL A 23 13.00 10.47 -5.73
N THR A 24 13.12 11.01 -4.53
CA THR A 24 11.98 11.57 -3.78
C THR A 24 11.39 12.76 -4.52
N PHE A 25 12.24 13.68 -4.99
CA PHE A 25 11.80 14.82 -5.77
C PHE A 25 11.11 14.38 -7.06
N ASN A 26 11.73 13.49 -7.85
CA ASN A 26 11.12 12.95 -9.07
C ASN A 26 9.78 12.26 -8.80
N TYR A 27 9.67 11.53 -7.70
CA TYR A 27 8.41 10.88 -7.30
C TYR A 27 7.32 11.90 -7.00
N ASN A 28 7.65 12.98 -6.28
CA ASN A 28 6.69 14.02 -5.90
C ASN A 28 6.26 14.90 -7.08
N THR A 29 7.13 15.08 -8.08
CA THR A 29 6.88 15.91 -9.27
C THR A 29 6.33 15.14 -10.48
N SER A 30 6.31 13.80 -10.41
CA SER A 30 5.70 12.96 -11.45
C SER A 30 4.19 12.82 -11.25
N ILE A 31 3.47 12.57 -12.35
CA ILE A 31 2.05 12.21 -12.30
C ILE A 31 1.90 10.84 -11.63
N HIS A 32 1.18 10.78 -10.52
CA HIS A 32 0.97 9.54 -9.79
C HIS A 32 -0.13 8.70 -10.45
N SER A 33 0.10 7.39 -10.61
CA SER A 33 -0.79 6.50 -11.38
C SER A 33 -2.20 6.38 -10.80
N SER A 34 -2.32 6.37 -9.46
CA SER A 34 -3.59 6.20 -8.74
C SER A 34 -4.46 7.46 -8.70
N THR A 35 -3.85 8.64 -8.61
CA THR A 35 -4.57 9.93 -8.52
C THR A 35 -4.67 10.63 -9.86
N LYS A 36 -3.77 10.30 -10.81
CA LYS A 36 -3.54 11.02 -12.07
C LYS A 36 -3.18 12.49 -11.89
N GLN A 37 -2.63 12.84 -10.72
CA GLN A 37 -2.20 14.18 -10.36
C GLN A 37 -0.76 14.16 -9.85
N ILE A 38 -0.12 15.33 -9.84
CA ILE A 38 1.22 15.52 -9.28
C ILE A 38 1.08 15.79 -7.78
N SER A 39 1.71 14.97 -6.94
CA SER A 39 1.60 15.08 -5.48
C SER A 39 2.11 16.42 -4.94
N PHE A 40 3.19 16.95 -5.54
CA PHE A 40 3.73 18.27 -5.20
C PHE A 40 2.69 19.38 -5.42
N GLU A 41 2.01 19.38 -6.56
CA GLU A 41 0.99 20.40 -6.87
C GLU A 41 -0.23 20.30 -5.95
N MET A 42 -0.65 19.08 -5.62
CA MET A 42 -1.75 18.87 -4.68
C MET A 42 -1.41 19.37 -3.27
N MET A 43 -0.14 19.29 -2.86
CA MET A 43 0.31 19.69 -1.53
C MET A 43 0.61 21.19 -1.44
N TYR A 44 1.30 21.74 -2.43
CA TYR A 44 1.80 23.13 -2.40
C TYR A 44 0.99 24.10 -3.26
N GLY A 45 0.08 23.61 -4.10
CA GLY A 45 -0.77 24.43 -4.96
C GLY A 45 -0.03 25.18 -6.06
N ARG A 46 1.22 24.79 -6.34
CA ARG A 46 2.07 25.35 -7.39
C ARG A 46 2.84 24.25 -8.08
N SER A 47 3.24 24.48 -9.32
CA SER A 47 4.12 23.57 -10.04
C SER A 47 5.53 23.58 -9.44
N PRO A 48 6.21 22.42 -9.44
CA PRO A 48 7.61 22.35 -9.05
C PRO A 48 8.47 23.16 -10.02
N VAL A 49 9.51 23.81 -9.50
CA VAL A 49 10.47 24.55 -10.32
C VAL A 49 11.70 23.67 -10.50
N LEU A 50 12.03 23.34 -11.75
CA LEU A 50 13.19 22.53 -12.10
C LEU A 50 14.37 23.45 -12.43
N PRO A 51 15.62 22.99 -12.28
CA PRO A 51 16.80 23.81 -12.60
C PRO A 51 16.81 24.37 -14.03
N PHE A 52 16.17 23.66 -14.97
CA PHE A 52 16.02 24.10 -16.37
C PHE A 52 14.79 24.98 -16.62
N ASP A 53 13.86 25.08 -15.67
CA ASP A 53 12.72 26.01 -15.73
C ASP A 53 13.15 27.44 -15.35
N TYR A 54 14.38 27.62 -14.85
CA TYR A 54 14.94 28.92 -14.55
C TYR A 54 15.25 29.66 -15.86
N GLN A 55 14.27 30.44 -16.34
CA GLN A 55 14.52 31.49 -17.31
C GLN A 55 14.98 32.75 -16.57
N ASP A 56 15.96 33.46 -17.12
CA ASP A 56 16.45 34.76 -16.61
C ASP A 56 15.26 35.70 -16.37
N ALA A 57 14.91 35.91 -15.11
CA ALA A 57 13.63 36.48 -14.73
C ALA A 57 13.72 38.00 -14.55
N ASN A 58 13.33 38.74 -15.60
CA ASN A 58 12.55 39.96 -15.40
C ASN A 58 11.09 39.60 -15.12
N VAL A 59 10.83 38.76 -14.11
CA VAL A 59 9.46 38.41 -13.69
C VAL A 59 9.01 39.44 -12.67
N THR A 60 8.26 40.44 -13.12
CA THR A 60 7.59 41.38 -12.23
C THR A 60 6.42 40.67 -11.56
N ILE A 61 6.58 40.31 -10.28
CA ILE A 61 5.50 39.74 -9.48
C ILE A 61 4.52 40.88 -9.15
N ALA A 62 3.46 40.99 -9.94
CA ALA A 62 2.35 41.89 -9.63
C ALA A 62 1.50 41.30 -8.50
N TYR A 63 1.07 42.15 -7.56
CA TYR A 63 0.15 41.76 -6.50
C TYR A 63 -1.22 41.40 -7.11
N ASP A 64 -1.66 40.16 -6.90
CA ASP A 64 -3.00 39.67 -7.27
C ASP A 64 -3.85 39.51 -6.01
N SER A 65 -4.82 40.42 -5.82
CA SER A 65 -5.73 40.41 -4.67
C SER A 65 -6.65 39.19 -4.63
N GLU A 66 -6.87 38.51 -5.77
CA GLU A 66 -7.70 37.30 -5.85
C GLU A 66 -6.87 36.00 -5.80
N HIS A 67 -5.55 36.08 -5.65
CA HIS A 67 -4.66 34.92 -5.71
C HIS A 67 -5.10 33.78 -4.78
N ALA A 68 -5.43 34.10 -3.53
CA ALA A 68 -5.87 33.10 -2.55
C ALA A 68 -7.16 32.37 -2.97
N LYS A 69 -8.09 33.07 -3.64
CA LYS A 69 -9.34 32.50 -4.14
C LYS A 69 -9.09 31.60 -5.35
N LYS A 70 -8.22 32.01 -6.27
CA LYS A 70 -7.81 31.19 -7.43
C LYS A 70 -7.10 29.92 -6.98
N LEU A 71 -6.20 30.04 -6.00
CA LEU A 71 -5.47 28.91 -5.42
C LEU A 71 -6.40 27.90 -4.75
N SER A 72 -7.37 28.37 -3.96
CA SER A 72 -8.32 27.47 -3.28
C SER A 72 -9.22 26.73 -4.27
N GLN A 73 -9.69 27.40 -5.33
CA GLN A 73 -10.45 26.78 -6.42
C GLN A 73 -9.62 25.74 -7.17
N PHE A 74 -8.36 26.07 -7.47
CA PHE A 74 -7.43 25.14 -8.13
C PHE A 74 -7.19 23.87 -7.30
N LEU A 75 -6.85 24.02 -6.02
CA LEU A 75 -6.65 22.90 -5.11
C LEU A 75 -7.92 22.07 -4.93
N SER A 76 -9.08 22.71 -4.81
CA SER A 76 -10.37 22.01 -4.72
C SER A 76 -10.61 21.12 -5.94
N LYS A 77 -10.40 21.67 -7.14
CA LYS A 77 -10.56 20.94 -8.40
C LYS A 77 -9.59 19.76 -8.51
N LEU A 78 -8.31 19.97 -8.16
CA LEU A 78 -7.31 18.90 -8.15
C LEU A 78 -7.71 17.76 -7.20
N ASN A 79 -8.13 18.11 -5.98
CA ASN A 79 -8.51 17.14 -4.97
C ASN A 79 -9.77 16.35 -5.36
N GLU A 80 -10.75 17.01 -5.98
CA GLU A 80 -11.95 16.35 -6.49
C GLU A 80 -11.61 15.34 -7.59
N GLN A 81 -10.80 15.74 -8.57
CA GLN A 81 -10.33 14.84 -9.63
C GLN A 81 -9.54 13.65 -9.07
N ALA A 82 -8.65 13.91 -8.10
CA ALA A 82 -7.89 12.86 -7.43
C ALA A 82 -8.82 11.86 -6.72
N LYS A 83 -9.87 12.33 -6.02
CA LYS A 83 -10.86 11.46 -5.37
C LYS A 83 -11.55 10.54 -6.37
N ILE A 84 -12.04 11.08 -7.49
CA ILE A 84 -12.71 10.30 -8.54
C ILE A 84 -11.77 9.21 -9.07
N ASN A 85 -10.52 9.56 -9.35
CA ASN A 85 -9.52 8.61 -9.86
C ASN A 85 -9.15 7.53 -8.83
N ILE A 86 -9.05 7.89 -7.55
CA ILE A 86 -8.81 6.93 -6.46
C ILE A 86 -9.94 5.91 -6.41
N ILE A 87 -11.21 6.36 -6.40
CA ILE A 87 -12.38 5.47 -6.34
C ILE A 87 -12.38 4.52 -7.54
N LYS A 88 -12.19 5.05 -8.76
CA LYS A 88 -12.13 4.23 -9.98
C LYS A 88 -11.01 3.19 -9.94
N ASN A 89 -9.83 3.56 -9.44
CA ASN A 89 -8.71 2.63 -9.31
C ASN A 89 -8.96 1.58 -8.22
N GLN A 90 -9.57 1.95 -7.10
CA GLN A 90 -9.98 1.01 -6.04
C GLN A 90 -10.97 -0.02 -6.57
N GLU A 91 -11.98 0.40 -7.33
CA GLU A 91 -12.94 -0.51 -7.97
C GLU A 91 -12.25 -1.49 -8.93
N ARG A 92 -11.36 -0.97 -9.78
CA ARG A 92 -10.58 -1.79 -10.72
C ARG A 92 -9.69 -2.81 -9.99
N TYR A 93 -9.03 -2.40 -8.90
CA TYR A 93 -8.20 -3.31 -8.10
C TYR A 93 -9.04 -4.35 -7.39
N LYS A 94 -10.20 -3.97 -6.85
CA LYS A 94 -11.15 -4.90 -6.24
C LYS A 94 -11.62 -5.96 -7.25
N GLN A 95 -12.08 -5.53 -8.42
CA GLN A 95 -12.51 -6.46 -9.48
C GLN A 95 -11.40 -7.46 -9.84
N ARG A 96 -10.17 -6.98 -10.05
CA ARG A 96 -9.03 -7.86 -10.36
C ARG A 96 -8.69 -8.84 -9.24
N TYR A 97 -8.78 -8.38 -8.00
CA TYR A 97 -8.51 -9.21 -6.83
C TYR A 97 -9.60 -10.27 -6.63
N ASP A 98 -10.88 -9.90 -6.80
CA ASP A 98 -12.02 -10.78 -6.60
C ASP A 98 -12.10 -11.89 -7.67
N VAL A 99 -11.63 -11.65 -8.91
CA VAL A 99 -11.68 -12.65 -10.01
C VAL A 99 -11.00 -13.98 -9.66
N ASN A 100 -9.87 -13.96 -8.97
CA ASN A 100 -9.11 -15.17 -8.63
C ASN A 100 -9.32 -15.63 -7.18
N ARG A 101 -10.26 -15.00 -6.46
CA ARG A 101 -10.46 -15.25 -5.04
C ARG A 101 -11.54 -16.29 -4.81
N SER A 102 -11.15 -17.41 -4.22
CA SER A 102 -12.10 -18.31 -3.56
C SER A 102 -12.42 -17.74 -2.18
N ASP A 103 -13.70 -17.49 -1.90
CA ASP A 103 -14.12 -17.19 -0.53
C ASP A 103 -14.14 -18.48 0.27
N SER A 104 -13.05 -18.74 0.99
CA SER A 104 -13.02 -19.75 2.04
C SER A 104 -13.81 -19.24 3.24
N SER A 105 -15.04 -19.71 3.41
CA SER A 105 -15.83 -19.45 4.60
C SER A 105 -15.28 -20.27 5.77
N HIS A 106 -15.15 -19.61 6.92
CA HIS A 106 -14.71 -20.22 8.17
C HIS A 106 -15.75 -19.95 9.23
N ASN A 107 -16.18 -21.00 9.92
CA ASN A 107 -17.17 -20.92 10.98
C ASN A 107 -16.51 -21.05 12.35
N ILE A 108 -17.18 -20.50 13.36
CA ILE A 108 -16.79 -20.71 14.75
C ILE A 108 -16.84 -22.22 15.04
N GLY A 109 -15.75 -22.73 15.56
CA GLY A 109 -15.57 -24.15 15.86
C GLY A 109 -14.75 -24.93 14.84
N ASP A 110 -14.48 -24.37 13.66
CA ASP A 110 -13.67 -25.04 12.65
C ASP A 110 -12.23 -25.25 13.13
N LEU A 111 -11.65 -26.38 12.72
CA LEU A 111 -10.26 -26.70 12.97
C LEU A 111 -9.39 -26.22 11.81
N VAL A 112 -8.39 -25.42 12.15
CA VAL A 112 -7.50 -24.75 11.20
C VAL A 112 -6.04 -24.90 11.64
N LEU A 113 -5.15 -24.81 10.66
CA LEU A 113 -3.72 -24.63 10.88
C LEU A 113 -3.36 -23.16 10.64
N VAL A 114 -2.39 -22.66 11.39
CA VAL A 114 -1.89 -21.29 11.25
C VAL A 114 -0.51 -21.34 10.63
N LYS A 115 -0.29 -20.58 9.55
CA LYS A 115 1.01 -20.48 8.88
C LYS A 115 2.05 -19.87 9.82
N THR A 116 3.19 -20.54 9.97
CA THR A 116 4.31 -20.10 10.79
C THR A 116 5.23 -19.21 9.98
N LEU A 117 5.60 -18.04 10.53
CA LEU A 117 6.57 -17.13 9.91
C LEU A 117 8.02 -17.46 10.28
N ASN A 118 8.22 -18.23 11.36
CA ASN A 118 9.53 -18.67 11.84
C ASN A 118 10.03 -19.95 11.14
N ILE A 119 10.21 -19.88 9.83
CA ILE A 119 10.83 -20.97 9.05
C ILE A 119 12.33 -20.66 8.95
N ARG A 120 13.18 -21.47 9.58
CA ARG A 120 14.65 -21.29 9.55
C ARG A 120 15.31 -22.23 8.55
N TYR A 121 14.76 -23.42 8.38
CA TYR A 121 15.31 -24.46 7.52
C TYR A 121 14.31 -24.93 6.45
N LYS A 122 14.83 -25.52 5.36
CA LYS A 122 14.04 -25.97 4.19
C LYS A 122 12.91 -26.95 4.56
N PHE A 123 13.11 -27.73 5.63
CA PHE A 123 12.20 -28.78 6.09
C PHE A 123 11.45 -28.44 7.39
N ASP A 124 11.49 -27.18 7.85
CA ASP A 124 10.72 -26.77 9.01
C ASP A 124 9.21 -26.82 8.74
N VAL A 125 8.46 -27.07 9.80
CA VAL A 125 7.00 -27.13 9.75
C VAL A 125 6.43 -25.74 9.44
N ARG A 126 5.82 -25.61 8.27
CA ARG A 126 5.25 -24.33 7.77
C ARG A 126 3.93 -23.93 8.42
N TYR A 127 3.27 -24.86 9.11
CA TYR A 127 1.94 -24.66 9.68
C TYR A 127 1.87 -25.26 11.08
N GLU A 128 1.49 -24.44 12.06
CA GLU A 128 1.27 -24.84 13.44
C GLU A 128 -0.21 -25.19 13.67
N GLY A 129 -0.47 -26.15 14.55
CA GLY A 129 -1.82 -26.49 14.97
C GLY A 129 -1.95 -27.94 15.48
N PRO A 130 -3.19 -28.42 15.67
CA PRO A 130 -4.46 -27.80 15.27
C PRO A 130 -4.91 -26.67 16.19
N PHE A 131 -5.50 -25.63 15.59
CA PHE A 131 -6.21 -24.56 16.28
C PHE A 131 -7.71 -24.65 16.00
N ARG A 132 -8.54 -24.17 16.93
CA ARG A 132 -9.99 -24.03 16.78
C ARG A 132 -10.36 -22.56 16.71
N ILE A 133 -11.21 -22.19 15.76
CA ILE A 133 -11.76 -20.82 15.69
C ILE A 133 -12.75 -20.63 16.83
N ILE A 134 -12.54 -19.61 17.66
CA ILE A 134 -13.46 -19.28 18.77
C ILE A 134 -14.32 -18.09 18.41
N GLN A 135 -13.74 -17.08 17.78
CA GLN A 135 -14.40 -15.82 17.56
C GLN A 135 -13.98 -15.21 16.23
N THR A 136 -14.94 -14.57 15.57
CA THR A 136 -14.73 -13.75 14.37
C THR A 136 -14.75 -12.28 14.78
N ILE A 137 -13.64 -11.55 14.59
CA ILE A 137 -13.56 -10.11 14.86
C ILE A 137 -14.05 -9.32 13.64
N THR A 138 -13.62 -9.76 12.45
CA THR A 138 -13.90 -9.14 11.15
C THR A 138 -14.06 -10.29 10.14
N PRO A 139 -14.75 -10.12 9.00
CA PRO A 139 -14.92 -11.21 8.05
C PRO A 139 -13.63 -11.92 7.59
N LYS A 140 -12.46 -11.27 7.72
CA LYS A 140 -11.15 -11.84 7.40
C LYS A 140 -10.24 -12.07 8.60
N THR A 141 -10.70 -11.84 9.83
CA THR A 141 -9.86 -11.85 11.03
C THR A 141 -10.52 -12.64 12.15
N PHE A 142 -9.82 -13.64 12.66
CA PHE A 142 -10.33 -14.62 13.61
C PHE A 142 -9.42 -14.74 14.82
N ILE A 143 -10.00 -15.07 15.98
CA ILE A 143 -9.27 -15.52 17.17
C ILE A 143 -9.33 -17.04 17.19
N VAL A 144 -8.15 -17.64 17.25
CA VAL A 144 -7.98 -19.10 17.25
C VAL A 144 -7.29 -19.56 18.53
N GLN A 145 -7.67 -20.72 19.05
CA GLN A 145 -7.08 -21.35 20.23
C GLN A 145 -6.50 -22.71 19.91
N HIS A 146 -5.32 -22.99 20.45
CA HIS A 146 -4.66 -24.27 20.22
C HIS A 146 -5.38 -25.40 20.97
N VAL A 147 -5.71 -26.49 20.26
CA VAL A 147 -6.53 -27.59 20.81
C VAL A 147 -5.86 -28.26 22.03
N LYS A 148 -4.53 -28.46 22.00
CA LYS A 148 -3.78 -29.08 23.11
C LYS A 148 -3.28 -28.10 24.17
N LYS A 149 -3.30 -26.79 23.90
CA LYS A 149 -2.70 -25.75 24.74
C LYS A 149 -3.74 -24.65 24.93
N PRO A 150 -4.68 -24.81 25.86
CA PRO A 150 -5.85 -23.93 25.94
C PRO A 150 -5.50 -22.48 26.27
N THR A 151 -4.31 -22.21 26.83
CA THR A 151 -3.81 -20.86 27.10
C THR A 151 -3.28 -20.14 25.85
N LEU A 152 -3.06 -20.86 24.74
CA LEU A 152 -2.48 -20.30 23.52
C LEU A 152 -3.59 -19.83 22.58
N TYR A 153 -3.83 -18.52 22.59
CA TYR A 153 -4.71 -17.83 21.65
C TYR A 153 -3.90 -16.98 20.68
N ARG A 154 -4.38 -16.86 19.43
CA ARG A 154 -3.80 -15.96 18.43
C ARG A 154 -4.89 -15.28 17.63
N GLN A 155 -4.68 -14.01 17.31
CA GLN A 155 -5.44 -13.31 16.30
C GLN A 155 -4.76 -13.48 14.94
N VAL A 156 -5.49 -13.97 13.95
CA VAL A 156 -4.96 -14.36 12.64
C VAL A 156 -5.92 -13.94 11.52
N THR A 157 -5.36 -13.62 10.36
CA THR A 157 -6.14 -13.31 9.15
C THR A 157 -6.40 -14.56 8.31
N THR A 158 -7.41 -14.53 7.43
CA THR A 158 -7.74 -15.64 6.53
C THR A 158 -6.53 -16.10 5.70
N ASP A 159 -5.67 -15.18 5.27
CA ASP A 159 -4.53 -15.49 4.38
C ASP A 159 -3.45 -16.39 5.03
N VAL A 160 -3.46 -16.51 6.36
CA VAL A 160 -2.56 -17.38 7.13
C VAL A 160 -3.26 -18.61 7.70
N LEU A 161 -4.55 -18.77 7.44
CA LEU A 161 -5.35 -19.92 7.88
C LEU A 161 -5.43 -20.98 6.79
N LEU A 162 -5.31 -22.24 7.20
CA LEU A 162 -5.54 -23.39 6.33
C LEU A 162 -6.54 -24.35 7.00
N PRO A 163 -7.70 -24.64 6.38
CA PRO A 163 -8.64 -25.61 6.92
C PRO A 163 -8.04 -27.02 6.87
N ILE A 164 -8.21 -27.80 7.94
CA ILE A 164 -7.58 -29.12 8.07
C ILE A 164 -8.10 -30.12 7.01
N PHE A 165 -9.35 -29.97 6.58
CA PHE A 165 -9.99 -30.87 5.61
C PHE A 165 -9.36 -30.84 4.20
N GLN A 166 -8.60 -29.80 3.85
CA GLN A 166 -8.00 -29.64 2.52
C GLN A 166 -6.65 -30.36 2.35
N ARG A 167 -6.17 -31.12 3.35
CA ARG A 167 -4.86 -31.79 3.31
C ARG A 167 -4.93 -33.32 3.25
N ILE A 168 -6.10 -33.87 2.96
CA ILE A 168 -6.21 -35.27 2.55
C ILE A 168 -5.99 -35.28 1.03
N TYR A 169 -5.07 -36.13 0.55
CA TYR A 169 -4.45 -36.21 -0.78
C TYR A 169 -3.14 -35.41 -0.95
#